data_AF-A0A9Q4A6I6-F1
#
_entry.id   AF-A0A9Q4A6I6-F1
#
_cell.length_a   1.000
_cell.length_b   1.000
_cell.length_c   1.000
_cell.angle_alpha   90.00
_cell.angle_beta   90.00
_cell.angle_gamma   90.00
#
_symmetry.space_group_name_H-M   'P 1'
#
loop_
_entity.id
_entity.type
_entity.pdbx_description
1 polymer ?
#
loop_
_entity_poly.entity_id
_entity_poly.type
_entity_poly.pdbx_seq_one_letter_code
_entity_poly.pdbx_strand_id
1 'polypeptide(L)' 'AYFEPVASLREQVPHDENGFDKDGFMVEDFDLPRNLMLACSWAGTSSTVELGAEALAKYLGELQGN' A
#
# COMPACT_ATOMS: atom_id res chain seq x y z
N ALA A 1 -4.15 -12.48 2.18
CA ALA A 1 -3.66 -11.17 1.71
C ALA A 1 -2.28 -10.97 2.30
N TYR A 2 -1.26 -10.65 1.51
CA TYR A 2 0.11 -10.52 2.01
C TYR A 2 0.46 -9.08 2.37
N PHE A 3 -0.50 -8.47 3.02
CA PHE A 3 -0.24 -7.42 3.96
C PHE A 3 -1.06 -7.86 5.16
N GLU A 4 -0.39 -8.46 6.16
CA GLU A 4 -0.84 -8.30 7.55
C GLU A 4 -1.29 -6.84 7.72
N PRO A 5 -2.36 -6.53 8.47
CA PRO A 5 -2.81 -5.16 8.66
C PRO A 5 -1.59 -4.28 8.97
N VAL A 6 -1.15 -3.50 7.98
CA VAL A 6 0.01 -2.64 8.15
C VAL A 6 -0.56 -1.41 8.80
N ALA A 7 -0.03 -1.10 9.98
CA ALA A 7 -0.36 0.10 10.73
C ALA A 7 -0.35 1.32 9.80
N SER A 8 -1.17 2.33 10.07
CA SER A 8 -1.17 3.57 9.28
C SER A 8 0.21 4.22 9.26
N LEU A 9 0.49 5.10 8.30
CA LEU A 9 1.76 5.82 8.25
C LEU A 9 2.01 6.61 9.55
N ARG A 10 0.94 7.12 10.16
CA ARG A 10 0.91 7.79 11.47
C ARG A 10 1.44 6.88 12.59
N GLU A 11 1.04 5.61 12.59
CA GLU A 11 1.50 4.64 13.59
C GLU A 11 2.91 4.12 13.32
N GLN A 12 3.37 4.16 12.07
CA GLN A 12 4.69 3.70 11.66
C GLN A 12 5.81 4.73 11.88
N VAL A 13 5.50 6.03 11.75
CA VAL A 13 6.49 7.11 11.81
C VAL A 13 6.34 7.89 13.12
N PRO A 14 7.36 7.94 13.99
CA PRO A 14 7.34 8.79 15.17
C PRO A 14 7.13 10.26 14.78
N HIS A 15 6.15 10.90 15.41
CA HIS A 15 5.77 12.29 15.16
C HIS A 15 5.35 12.98 16.46
N ASP A 16 5.36 14.30 16.46
CA ASP A 16 4.84 15.12 17.56
C ASP A 16 3.30 15.22 17.53
N GLU A 17 2.72 15.91 18.50
CA GLU A 17 1.25 16.11 18.57
C GLU A 17 0.67 16.86 17.36
N ASN A 18 1.52 17.55 16.59
CA ASN A 18 1.14 18.30 15.39
C ASN A 18 1.32 17.48 14.10
N GLY A 19 1.82 16.25 14.18
CA GLY A 19 2.02 15.37 13.04
C GLY A 19 3.34 15.58 12.29
N PHE A 20 4.34 16.21 12.90
CA PHE A 20 5.66 16.40 12.28
C PHE A 20 6.68 15.40 12.83
N ASP A 21 7.54 14.90 11.93
CA ASP A 21 8.68 14.07 12.31
C ASP A 21 9.83 14.89 12.93
N LYS A 22 10.90 14.19 13.30
CA LYS A 22 12.10 14.80 13.92
C LYS A 22 12.80 15.86 13.06
N ASP A 23 12.58 15.85 11.74
CA ASP A 23 13.19 16.77 10.78
C ASP A 23 12.21 17.87 10.34
N GLY A 24 10.98 17.87 10.86
CA GLY A 24 9.95 18.87 10.56
C GLY A 24 9.10 18.54 9.33
N PHE A 25 9.08 17.29 8.86
CA PHE A 25 8.20 16.85 7.77
C PHE A 25 6.86 16.34 8.30
N MET A 26 5.78 16.70 7.61
CA MET A 26 4.43 16.27 7.97
C MET A 26 4.22 14.79 7.64
N VAL A 27 3.77 14.01 8.62
CA VAL A 27 3.35 12.62 8.46
C VAL A 27 1.89 12.58 8.05
N GLU A 28 1.60 12.01 6.89
CA GLU A 28 0.25 11.94 6.34
C GLU A 28 -0.72 11.14 7.23
N ASP A 29 -1.96 11.63 7.34
CA ASP A 29 -3.02 11.09 8.21
C ASP A 29 -4.23 10.61 7.41
N PHE A 30 -3.97 9.79 6.39
CA PHE A 30 -5.01 9.27 5.50
C PHE A 30 -5.47 7.85 5.90
N ASP A 31 -5.02 7.34 7.04
CA ASP A 31 -5.20 5.94 7.45
C ASP A 31 -4.64 4.94 6.41
N LEU A 32 -3.56 5.34 5.74
CA LEU A 32 -2.87 4.55 4.71
C LEU A 32 -1.50 4.13 5.23
N PRO A 33 -1.01 2.92 4.90
CA PRO A 33 0.27 2.41 5.40
C PRO A 33 1.48 3.03 4.68
N ARG A 34 1.25 3.93 3.71
CA ARG A 34 2.28 4.56 2.89
C ARG A 34 1.75 5.87 2.31
N ASN A 35 2.65 6.66 1.73
CA ASN A 35 2.30 7.89 1.02
C ASN A 35 1.09 7.68 0.10
N LEU A 36 0.13 8.61 0.13
CA LEU A 36 -1.10 8.56 -0.64
C LEU A 36 -0.87 8.20 -2.13
N MET A 37 0.17 8.76 -2.75
CA MET A 37 0.48 8.54 -4.17
C MET A 37 0.95 7.11 -4.46
N LEU A 38 1.45 6.40 -3.45
CA LEU A 38 1.87 5.00 -3.55
C LEU A 38 0.77 4.05 -3.07
N ALA A 39 -0.20 4.55 -2.32
CA ALA A 39 -1.34 3.81 -1.79
C ALA A 39 -2.37 3.44 -2.88
N CYS A 40 -1.94 3.24 -4.13
CA CYS A 40 -2.77 2.69 -5.19
C CYS A 40 -3.41 1.37 -4.73
N SER A 41 -4.73 1.37 -4.66
CA SER A 41 -5.56 0.20 -4.40
C SER A 41 -5.56 -0.70 -5.63
N TRP A 42 -4.57 -1.58 -5.75
CA TRP A 42 -4.74 -2.73 -6.63
C TRP A 42 -5.72 -3.70 -5.95
N ALA A 43 -6.78 -4.10 -6.65
CA ALA A 43 -7.88 -4.93 -6.17
C ALA A 43 -7.49 -6.42 -5.91
N GLY A 44 -6.25 -6.66 -5.55
CA GLY A 44 -5.63 -7.98 -5.44
C GLY A 44 -4.26 -7.87 -4.80
N THR A 45 -3.99 -8.74 -3.84
CA THR A 45 -2.67 -8.83 -3.22
C THR A 45 -2.17 -10.24 -3.43
N SER A 46 -0.86 -10.40 -3.65
CA SER A 46 -0.23 -11.71 -3.79
C SER A 46 0.86 -11.85 -2.75
N SER A 47 1.07 -13.09 -2.27
CA SER A 47 2.04 -13.37 -1.22
C SER A 47 3.48 -13.38 -1.62
N THR A 48 3.73 -13.48 -2.92
CA THR A 48 5.05 -13.28 -3.49
C THR A 48 4.91 -12.53 -4.81
N VAL A 49 6.03 -12.07 -5.34
CA VAL A 49 6.08 -11.42 -6.65
C VAL A 49 5.65 -12.41 -7.74
N GLU A 50 6.05 -13.67 -7.63
CA GLU A 50 5.73 -14.73 -8.59
C GLU A 50 4.22 -14.97 -8.66
N LEU A 51 3.56 -15.04 -7.51
CA LEU A 51 2.11 -15.19 -7.43
C LEU A 51 1.38 -13.95 -7.99
N GLY A 52 1.96 -12.76 -7.78
CA GLY A 52 1.44 -11.52 -8.35
C GLY A 52 1.52 -11.50 -9.87
N ALA A 53 2.65 -11.94 -10.42
CA ALA A 53 2.84 -12.05 -11.86
C ALA A 53 1.89 -13.08 -12.49
N GLU A 54 1.69 -14.24 -11.84
CA GLU A 54 0.76 -15.27 -12.32
C GLU A 54 -0.70 -14.77 -12.31
N ALA A 55 -1.13 -14.15 -11.21
CA ALA A 55 -2.48 -13.60 -11.09
C ALA A 55 -2.75 -12.48 -12.11
N LEU A 56 -1.77 -11.61 -12.33
CA LEU A 56 -1.83 -10.56 -13.35
C LEU A 56 -1.95 -11.16 -14.76
N ALA A 57 -1.13 -12.17 -15.09
CA ALA A 57 -1.17 -12.82 -16.39
C ALA A 57 -2.55 -13.45 -16.67
N LYS A 58 -3.15 -14.09 -15.67
CA LYS A 58 -4.52 -14.64 -15.78
C LYS A 58 -5.54 -13.54 -16.04
N TYR A 59 -5.52 -12.47 -15.24
CA TYR A 59 -6.44 -11.34 -15.39
C TYR A 59 -6.37 -10.68 -16.78
N LEU A 60 -5.15 -10.47 -17.29
CA LEU A 60 -4.95 -9.89 -18.63
C LEU A 60 -5.38 -10.86 -19.75
N GLY A 61 -5.20 -12.17 -19.56
CA GLY A 61 -5.68 -13.19 -20.50
C GLY A 61 -7.20 -13.27 -20.57
N GLU A 62 -7.89 -13.16 -19.43
CA GLU A 62 -9.37 -13.11 -19.36
C GLU A 62 -9.93 -11.85 -20.04
N LEU A 63 -9.24 -10.71 -19.94
CA LEU A 63 -9.61 -9.47 -20.65
C LEU A 63 -9.47 -9.55 -22.17
N GLN A 64 -8.63 -10.45 -22.71
CA GLN A 64 -8.43 -10.61 -24.15
C GLN A 64 -9.40 -11.61 -24.80
N GLY A 65 -10.17 -12.34 -24.00
CA GLY A 65 -11.13 -13.37 -24.45
C GLY A 65 -12.58 -12.89 -24.61
N ASN A 66 -12.86 -11.60 -24.44
CA ASN A 66 -14.18 -10.97 -24.61
C ASN A 66 -14.21 -10.03 -25.82
#